data_AF-A0A0R1S1L0-F1
#
_entry.id   AF-A0A0R1S1L0-F1
#
_cell.length_a   1.000
_cell.length_b   1.000
_cell.length_c   1.000
_cell.angle_alpha   90.00
_cell.angle_beta   90.00
_cell.angle_gamma   90.00
#
_symmetry.space_group_name_H-M   'P 1'
#
loop_
_entity.id
_entity.type
_entity.pdbx_description
1 polymer ?
#
loop_
_entity_poly.entity_id
_entity_poly.type
_entity_poly.pdbx_seq_one_letter_code
_entity_poly.pdbx_strand_id
1 'polypeptide(L)'
;MKISYASHKQIEVADDKPTVIATNNPTVYYDLLTGLSSFNEKVKIFDTAYNELEVKKAIDWHGDVVTSENLTEQYGSLLMKQLEKTLTDDQRKTLSDLNDKLYTAVQESLFMIDLPLEVKKDDDLKRMFKYCKIHFNADAMRDPYAIIESILKVHLECGEKSCIGLTNVAHYLNQDKMHDLDTLISTVKIPVIMIEFTEMKFQTLYGNAEFYYFDEDFVDWHS
;
A
#
# COMPACT_ATOMS: atom_id res chain seq x y z
N MET A 1 -2.47 -14.09 -9.28
CA MET A 1 -1.08 -14.46 -8.88
C MET A 1 -1.12 -15.78 -8.11
N LYS A 2 -0.01 -16.51 -7.92
CA LYS A 2 -0.01 -17.76 -7.14
C LYS A 2 1.09 -17.79 -6.09
N ILE A 3 0.79 -18.33 -4.91
CA ILE A 3 1.70 -18.46 -3.78
C ILE A 3 1.91 -19.93 -3.47
N SER A 4 3.18 -20.31 -3.31
CA SER A 4 3.60 -21.64 -2.87
C SER A 4 4.27 -21.53 -1.51
N TYR A 5 3.86 -22.39 -0.58
CA TYR A 5 4.47 -22.52 0.74
C TYR A 5 4.74 -24.00 1.01
N ALA A 6 6.02 -24.35 1.16
CA ALA A 6 6.48 -25.73 1.40
C ALA A 6 5.81 -26.79 0.48
N SER A 7 5.27 -27.87 1.05
CA SER A 7 4.58 -28.95 0.34
C SER A 7 3.05 -28.76 0.27
N HIS A 8 2.56 -27.59 0.67
CA HIS A 8 1.13 -27.31 0.71
C HIS A 8 0.56 -27.03 -0.68
N LYS A 9 -0.75 -27.12 -0.80
CA LYS A 9 -1.44 -26.76 -2.04
C LYS A 9 -1.17 -25.28 -2.37
N GLN A 10 -0.99 -25.02 -3.65
CA GLN A 10 -0.82 -23.66 -4.14
C GLN A 10 -2.04 -22.79 -3.83
N ILE A 11 -1.78 -21.58 -3.34
CA ILE A 11 -2.78 -20.56 -3.03
C ILE A 11 -2.94 -19.66 -4.24
N GLU A 12 -4.17 -19.49 -4.73
CA GLU A 12 -4.47 -18.60 -5.83
C GLU A 12 -4.95 -17.26 -5.29
N VAL A 13 -4.32 -16.18 -5.74
CA VAL A 13 -4.68 -14.82 -5.35
C VAL A 13 -5.46 -14.19 -6.48
N ALA A 14 -6.72 -13.91 -6.18
CA ALA A 14 -7.66 -13.23 -7.05
C ALA A 14 -7.52 -11.71 -6.95
N ASP A 15 -7.89 -11.01 -8.02
CA ASP A 15 -7.81 -9.55 -8.08
C ASP A 15 -9.13 -8.89 -7.63
N ASP A 16 -10.25 -9.62 -7.65
CA ASP A 16 -11.61 -9.11 -7.44
C ASP A 16 -12.20 -9.47 -6.06
N LYS A 17 -11.43 -10.13 -5.20
CA LYS A 17 -11.81 -10.49 -3.83
C LYS A 17 -10.55 -10.67 -2.97
N PRO A 18 -10.62 -10.40 -1.66
CA PRO A 18 -9.49 -10.67 -0.79
C PRO A 18 -9.18 -12.16 -0.69
N THR A 19 -7.90 -12.48 -0.50
CA THR A 19 -7.42 -13.82 -0.19
C THR A 19 -6.95 -13.85 1.26
N VAL A 20 -7.53 -14.73 2.06
CA VAL A 20 -7.17 -14.90 3.47
C VAL A 20 -6.39 -16.20 3.62
N ILE A 21 -5.20 -16.10 4.21
CA ILE A 21 -4.37 -17.23 4.59
C ILE A 21 -4.32 -17.26 6.12
N ALA A 22 -5.12 -18.14 6.70
CA ALA A 22 -5.31 -18.24 8.13
C ALA A 22 -4.58 -19.45 8.71
N THR A 23 -4.11 -19.33 9.95
CA THR A 23 -3.53 -20.45 10.68
C THR A 23 -3.57 -20.19 12.19
N ASN A 24 -3.67 -21.23 12.98
CA ASN A 24 -3.40 -21.19 14.42
C ASN A 24 -2.03 -21.82 14.78
N ASN A 25 -1.23 -22.22 13.78
CA ASN A 25 0.11 -22.74 13.98
C ASN A 25 1.15 -21.60 13.99
N PRO A 26 1.86 -21.36 15.11
CA PRO A 26 2.83 -20.26 15.21
C PRO A 26 3.98 -20.35 14.21
N THR A 27 4.40 -21.56 13.83
CA THR A 27 5.50 -21.78 12.88
C THR A 27 5.07 -21.39 11.48
N VAL A 28 3.89 -21.83 11.05
CA VAL A 28 3.32 -21.48 9.74
C VAL A 28 3.12 -19.97 9.67
N TYR A 29 2.53 -19.38 10.70
CA TYR A 29 2.33 -17.94 10.76
C TYR A 29 3.65 -17.17 10.62
N TYR A 30 4.65 -17.50 11.43
CA TYR A 30 5.98 -16.88 11.35
C TYR A 30 6.62 -17.03 9.97
N ASP A 31 6.53 -18.21 9.37
CA ASP A 31 7.10 -18.49 8.06
C ASP A 31 6.43 -17.67 6.95
N LEU A 32 5.10 -17.51 6.99
CA LEU A 32 4.34 -16.69 6.05
C LEU A 32 4.72 -15.21 6.19
N LEU A 33 4.76 -14.69 7.41
CA LEU A 33 5.14 -13.29 7.67
C LEU A 33 6.54 -12.99 7.14
N THR A 34 7.52 -13.81 7.52
CA THR A 34 8.91 -13.59 7.14
C THR A 34 9.16 -13.90 5.66
N GLY A 35 8.40 -14.81 5.06
CA GLY A 35 8.48 -15.11 3.63
C GLY A 35 7.94 -13.97 2.76
N LEU A 36 6.75 -13.47 3.07
CA LEU A 36 6.12 -12.36 2.33
C LEU A 36 6.85 -11.02 2.55
N SER A 37 7.54 -10.89 3.68
CA SER A 37 8.46 -9.77 3.95
C SER A 37 9.85 -9.92 3.29
N SER A 38 10.07 -10.97 2.48
CA SER A 38 11.37 -11.28 1.84
C SER A 38 12.54 -11.55 2.81
N PHE A 39 12.27 -12.00 4.04
CA PHE A 39 13.28 -12.40 5.03
C PHE A 39 13.57 -13.91 5.04
N ASN A 40 12.78 -14.73 4.33
CA ASN A 40 13.04 -16.15 4.13
C ASN A 40 12.66 -16.60 2.70
N GLU A 41 13.06 -17.82 2.31
CA GLU A 41 12.78 -18.41 0.99
C GLU A 41 11.68 -19.49 1.01
N LYS A 42 10.95 -19.63 2.13
CA LYS A 42 9.92 -20.67 2.30
C LYS A 42 8.63 -20.36 1.53
N VAL A 43 8.40 -19.08 1.22
CA VAL A 43 7.30 -18.61 0.40
C VAL A 43 7.82 -18.21 -0.97
N LYS A 44 7.21 -18.78 -2.02
CA LYS A 44 7.53 -18.46 -3.42
C LYS A 44 6.30 -17.91 -4.12
N ILE A 45 6.52 -16.96 -5.00
CA ILE A 45 5.45 -16.30 -5.75
C ILE A 45 5.65 -16.55 -7.22
N PHE A 46 4.55 -16.87 -7.91
CA PHE A 46 4.54 -17.15 -9.33
C PHE A 46 3.46 -16.32 -10.03
N ASP A 47 3.73 -15.97 -11.29
CA ASP A 47 2.70 -15.44 -12.18
C ASP A 47 1.73 -16.55 -12.65
N THR A 48 0.77 -16.18 -13.50
CA THR A 48 -0.20 -17.12 -14.06
C THR A 48 0.42 -18.17 -14.99
N ALA A 49 1.60 -17.88 -15.54
CA ALA A 49 2.38 -18.74 -16.43
C ALA A 49 3.45 -19.57 -15.68
N TYR A 50 3.43 -19.57 -14.34
CA TYR A 50 4.40 -20.27 -13.47
C TYR A 50 5.84 -19.72 -13.54
N ASN A 51 6.03 -18.48 -13.98
CA ASN A 51 7.32 -17.81 -13.82
C ASN A 51 7.45 -17.31 -12.38
N GLU A 52 8.58 -17.61 -11.75
CA GLU A 52 8.89 -17.16 -10.38
C GLU A 52 9.08 -15.64 -10.37
N LEU A 53 8.41 -14.97 -9.42
CA LEU A 53 8.48 -13.52 -9.20
C LEU A 53 9.27 -13.24 -7.93
N GLU A 54 10.03 -12.14 -7.95
CA GLU A 54 10.68 -11.63 -6.74
C GLU A 54 9.61 -11.13 -5.76
N VAL A 55 9.60 -11.69 -4.54
CA VAL A 55 8.58 -11.38 -3.51
C VAL A 55 8.45 -9.88 -3.28
N LYS A 56 9.57 -9.18 -3.08
CA LYS A 56 9.61 -7.73 -2.86
C LYS A 56 9.00 -6.88 -3.98
N LYS A 57 8.95 -7.40 -5.21
CA LYS A 57 8.32 -6.72 -6.36
C LYS A 57 6.86 -7.12 -6.53
N ALA A 58 6.53 -8.35 -6.18
CA ALA A 58 5.19 -8.89 -6.33
C ALA A 58 4.26 -8.47 -5.18
N ILE A 59 4.79 -8.32 -3.97
CA ILE A 59 4.03 -7.99 -2.76
C ILE A 59 4.51 -6.64 -2.22
N ASP A 60 3.57 -5.72 -2.07
CA ASP A 60 3.72 -4.53 -1.26
C ASP A 60 3.26 -4.85 0.16
N TRP A 61 4.23 -5.25 0.98
CA TRP A 61 3.99 -5.80 2.31
C TRP A 61 3.88 -4.70 3.36
N HIS A 62 2.72 -4.60 4.01
CA HIS A 62 2.45 -3.64 5.09
C HIS A 62 2.41 -4.31 6.47
N GLY A 63 2.06 -5.60 6.52
CA GLY A 63 1.86 -6.31 7.78
C GLY A 63 0.67 -5.73 8.57
N ASP A 64 0.88 -5.44 9.85
CA ASP A 64 -0.16 -4.89 10.72
C ASP A 64 -0.19 -3.35 10.59
N VAL A 65 -1.23 -2.84 9.93
CA VAL A 65 -1.38 -1.43 9.60
C VAL A 65 -1.51 -0.50 10.81
N VAL A 66 -1.81 -1.04 12.00
CA VAL A 66 -1.85 -0.26 13.24
C VAL A 66 -0.44 0.02 13.76
N THR A 67 0.53 -0.79 13.36
CA THR A 67 1.93 -0.70 13.76
C THR A 67 2.86 -0.28 12.61
N SER A 68 2.37 -0.30 11.37
CA SER A 68 3.16 -0.06 10.17
C SER A 68 3.71 1.37 10.10
N GLU A 69 4.79 1.54 9.35
CA GLU A 69 5.47 2.81 9.14
C GLU A 69 4.59 3.87 8.45
N ASN A 70 5.09 5.10 8.44
CA ASN A 70 4.43 6.26 7.86
C ASN A 70 4.18 6.08 6.35
N LEU A 71 2.91 5.89 5.94
CA LEU A 71 2.50 5.80 4.53
C LEU A 71 3.01 6.95 3.66
N THR A 72 3.20 8.15 4.25
CA THR A 72 3.76 9.30 3.52
C THR A 72 5.19 9.04 3.09
N GLU A 73 5.99 8.35 3.90
CA GLU A 73 7.38 8.01 3.57
C GLU A 73 7.42 6.90 2.51
N GLN A 74 6.58 5.88 2.66
CA GLN A 74 6.48 4.76 1.73
C GLN A 74 6.05 5.20 0.32
N TYR A 75 4.98 6.00 0.23
CA TYR A 75 4.38 6.37 -1.07
C TYR A 75 4.66 7.80 -1.52
N GLY A 76 5.35 8.61 -0.73
CA GLY A 76 5.55 10.03 -1.04
C GLY A 76 6.19 10.23 -2.42
N SER A 77 7.20 9.45 -2.77
CA SER A 77 7.84 9.56 -4.10
C SER A 77 6.90 9.20 -5.25
N LEU A 78 6.00 8.23 -5.04
CA LEU A 78 5.03 7.75 -6.01
C LEU A 78 3.91 8.77 -6.20
N LEU A 79 3.35 9.29 -5.10
CA LEU A 79 2.34 10.34 -5.09
C LEU A 79 2.83 11.62 -5.77
N MET A 80 4.09 12.01 -5.54
CA MET A 80 4.68 13.19 -6.21
C MET A 80 4.78 13.01 -7.72
N LYS A 81 5.16 11.81 -8.18
CA LYS A 81 5.19 11.49 -9.62
C LYS A 81 3.79 11.49 -10.21
N GLN A 82 2.82 10.94 -9.49
CA GLN A 82 1.43 10.93 -9.95
C GLN A 82 0.85 12.34 -10.05
N LEU A 83 1.06 13.17 -9.02
CA LEU A 83 0.67 14.57 -9.03
C LEU A 83 1.26 15.31 -10.24
N GLU A 84 2.56 15.18 -10.45
CA GLU A 84 3.23 15.74 -11.63
C GLU A 84 2.56 15.28 -12.93
N LYS A 85 2.33 13.97 -13.09
CA LYS A 85 1.70 13.40 -14.29
C LYS A 85 0.28 13.91 -14.52
N THR A 86 -0.49 14.15 -13.46
CA THR A 86 -1.91 14.56 -13.55
C THR A 86 -2.12 16.04 -13.83
N LEU A 87 -1.12 16.90 -13.60
CA LEU A 87 -1.26 18.33 -13.82
C LEU A 87 -1.40 18.70 -15.29
N THR A 88 -2.45 19.47 -15.61
CA THR A 88 -2.65 20.05 -16.94
C THR A 88 -1.64 21.17 -17.22
N ASP A 89 -1.47 21.52 -18.50
CA ASP A 89 -0.59 22.63 -18.90
C ASP A 89 -1.01 23.96 -18.27
N ASP A 90 -2.32 24.22 -18.17
CA ASP A 90 -2.85 25.43 -17.53
C ASP A 90 -2.54 25.46 -16.02
N GLN A 91 -2.64 24.32 -15.34
CA GLN A 91 -2.27 24.22 -13.93
C GLN A 91 -0.77 24.41 -13.73
N ARG A 92 0.06 23.81 -14.58
CA ARG A 92 1.52 23.98 -14.56
C ARG A 92 1.91 25.43 -14.77
N LYS A 93 1.30 26.09 -15.75
CA LYS A 93 1.49 27.52 -16.00
C LYS A 93 1.10 28.36 -14.80
N THR A 94 -0.07 28.09 -14.21
CA THR A 94 -0.55 28.80 -13.02
C THR A 94 0.43 28.66 -11.85
N LEU A 95 0.95 27.46 -11.61
CA LEU A 95 1.95 27.20 -10.57
C LEU A 95 3.25 27.97 -10.84
N SER A 96 3.71 28.00 -12.10
CA SER A 96 4.89 28.80 -12.47
C SER A 96 4.64 30.29 -12.25
N ASP A 97 3.52 30.84 -12.71
CA ASP A 97 3.22 32.27 -12.56
C ASP A 97 3.14 32.69 -11.07
N LEU A 98 2.65 31.81 -10.20
CA LEU A 98 2.64 32.02 -8.75
C LEU A 98 4.05 31.95 -8.15
N ASN A 99 4.87 31.01 -8.61
CA ASN A 99 6.26 30.90 -8.20
C ASN A 99 7.07 32.15 -8.59
N ASP A 100 6.87 32.68 -9.80
CA ASP A 100 7.52 33.89 -10.30
C ASP A 100 7.19 35.10 -9.43
N LYS A 101 5.93 35.23 -9.00
CA LYS A 101 5.50 36.28 -8.06
C LYS A 101 6.17 36.14 -6.70
N LEU A 102 6.33 34.93 -6.19
CA LEU A 102 7.05 34.67 -4.94
C LEU A 102 8.51 35.12 -5.06
N TYR A 103 9.22 34.70 -6.11
CA TYR A 103 10.61 35.09 -6.37
C TYR A 103 10.77 36.61 -6.49
N THR A 104 9.85 37.27 -7.21
CA THR A 104 9.85 38.74 -7.36
C THR A 104 9.69 39.43 -6.01
N ALA A 105 8.73 39.03 -5.19
CA ALA A 105 8.51 39.62 -3.88
C ALA A 105 9.71 39.45 -2.93
N VAL A 106 10.40 38.31 -2.99
CA VAL A 106 11.63 38.09 -2.21
C VAL A 106 12.77 38.98 -2.73
N GLN A 107 12.95 39.08 -4.05
CA GLN A 107 13.98 39.94 -4.66
C GLN A 107 13.77 41.42 -4.31
N GLU A 108 12.53 41.89 -4.32
CA GLU A 108 12.18 43.25 -3.90
C GLU A 108 12.51 43.49 -2.42
N SER A 109 12.26 42.48 -1.57
CA SER A 109 12.62 42.55 -0.14
C SER A 109 14.12 42.63 0.08
N LEU A 110 14.94 42.05 -0.81
CA LEU A 110 16.40 42.12 -0.74
C LEU A 110 16.94 43.51 -1.08
N PHE A 111 16.24 44.34 -1.86
CA PHE A 111 16.70 45.70 -2.16
C PHE A 111 16.81 46.60 -0.92
N MET A 112 16.14 46.22 0.18
CA MET A 112 16.25 46.90 1.47
C MET A 112 17.53 46.54 2.24
N ILE A 113 18.28 45.55 1.76
CA ILE A 113 19.52 45.07 2.38
C ILE A 113 20.69 45.61 1.56
N ASP A 114 21.62 46.32 2.21
CA ASP A 114 22.83 46.89 1.59
C ASP A 114 23.90 45.80 1.35
N LEU A 115 23.52 44.75 0.64
CA LEU A 115 24.36 43.62 0.25
C LEU A 115 24.02 43.18 -1.19
N PRO A 116 24.99 42.70 -1.97
CA PRO A 116 24.76 42.26 -3.36
C PRO A 116 24.13 40.85 -3.39
N LEU A 117 22.86 40.76 -3.01
CA LEU A 117 22.10 39.51 -2.95
C LEU A 117 21.18 39.38 -4.16
N GLU A 118 21.11 38.18 -4.74
CA GLU A 118 20.18 37.83 -5.81
C GLU A 118 19.35 36.59 -5.42
N VAL A 119 18.09 36.57 -5.88
CA VAL A 119 17.25 35.36 -5.77
C VAL A 119 17.36 34.56 -7.05
N LYS A 120 17.92 33.35 -6.94
CA LYS A 120 17.99 32.41 -8.06
C LYS A 120 16.69 31.63 -8.17
N LYS A 121 16.00 31.80 -9.30
CA LYS A 121 14.76 31.07 -9.61
C LYS A 121 14.98 29.56 -9.71
N ASP A 122 14.03 28.81 -9.19
CA ASP A 122 13.93 27.35 -9.32
C ASP A 122 12.55 26.98 -9.87
N ASP A 123 12.54 26.44 -11.10
CA ASP A 123 11.34 26.03 -11.83
C ASP A 123 11.04 24.53 -11.67
N ASP A 124 11.75 23.83 -10.78
CA ASP A 124 11.50 22.41 -10.50
C ASP A 124 10.23 22.23 -9.64
N LEU A 125 9.14 21.85 -10.28
CA LEU A 125 7.86 21.52 -9.62
C LEU A 125 8.01 20.47 -8.51
N LYS A 126 8.96 19.53 -8.61
CA LYS A 126 9.17 18.54 -7.54
C LYS A 126 9.71 19.18 -6.27
N ARG A 127 10.59 20.18 -6.40
CA ARG A 127 11.08 20.94 -5.25
C ARG A 127 9.97 21.79 -4.64
N MET A 128 9.11 22.37 -5.47
CA MET A 128 7.89 23.05 -4.98
C MET A 128 6.98 22.10 -4.19
N PHE A 129 6.67 20.91 -4.70
CA PHE A 129 5.82 19.97 -3.97
C PHE A 129 6.44 19.48 -2.66
N LYS A 130 7.77 19.27 -2.64
CA LYS A 130 8.50 18.97 -1.40
C LYS A 130 8.41 20.12 -0.40
N TYR A 131 8.50 21.37 -0.86
CA TYR A 131 8.32 22.55 -0.01
C TYR A 131 6.92 22.61 0.61
N CYS A 132 5.89 22.21 -0.13
CA CYS A 132 4.51 22.14 0.36
C CYS A 132 4.26 21.03 1.39
N LYS A 133 5.21 20.11 1.61
CA LYS A 133 5.12 19.01 2.59
C LYS A 133 3.82 18.19 2.47
N ILE A 134 3.50 17.73 1.26
CA ILE A 134 2.30 16.90 1.03
C ILE A 134 2.42 15.60 1.86
N HIS A 135 1.39 15.29 2.66
CA HIS A 135 1.33 14.12 3.53
C HIS A 135 -0.10 13.61 3.71
N PHE A 136 -0.26 12.37 4.18
CA PHE A 136 -1.58 11.84 4.55
C PHE A 136 -2.17 12.58 5.76
N ASN A 137 -3.49 12.71 5.80
CA ASN A 137 -4.18 13.35 6.91
C ASN A 137 -3.99 12.53 8.22
N ALA A 138 -3.54 13.19 9.29
CA ALA A 138 -3.19 12.50 10.54
C ALA A 138 -4.37 11.81 11.24
N ASP A 139 -5.59 12.35 11.12
CA ASP A 139 -6.78 11.72 11.72
C ASP A 139 -7.20 10.48 10.93
N ALA A 140 -7.10 10.51 9.60
CA ALA A 140 -7.31 9.32 8.77
C ALA A 140 -6.29 8.23 9.09
N MET A 141 -5.04 8.59 9.39
CA MET A 141 -3.98 7.64 9.76
C MET A 141 -4.13 7.07 11.20
N ARG A 142 -5.24 7.33 11.88
CA ARG A 142 -5.61 6.70 13.16
C ARG A 142 -6.70 5.64 13.02
N ASP A 143 -7.43 5.61 11.90
CA ASP A 143 -8.44 4.60 11.61
C ASP A 143 -7.83 3.50 10.72
N PRO A 144 -7.66 2.26 11.22
CA PRO A 144 -7.06 1.17 10.47
C PRO A 144 -7.73 0.91 9.11
N TYR A 145 -9.05 1.09 9.04
CA TYR A 145 -9.77 0.96 7.77
C TYR A 145 -9.39 2.08 6.79
N ALA A 146 -9.29 3.32 7.25
CA ALA A 146 -8.91 4.44 6.40
C ALA A 146 -7.45 4.31 5.92
N ILE A 147 -6.57 3.67 6.71
CA ILE A 147 -5.21 3.32 6.29
C ILE A 147 -5.26 2.29 5.14
N ILE A 148 -5.99 1.19 5.30
CA ILE A 148 -6.15 0.15 4.26
C ILE A 148 -6.76 0.74 2.97
N GLU A 149 -7.83 1.54 3.13
CA GLU A 149 -8.46 2.25 2.02
C GLU A 149 -7.47 3.18 1.29
N SER A 150 -6.62 3.89 2.05
CA SER A 150 -5.59 4.76 1.47
C SER A 150 -4.55 3.97 0.68
N ILE A 151 -4.11 2.81 1.18
CA ILE A 151 -3.18 1.93 0.47
C ILE A 151 -3.79 1.47 -0.87
N LEU A 152 -5.04 1.00 -0.85
CA LEU A 152 -5.76 0.59 -2.06
C LEU A 152 -5.90 1.74 -3.06
N LYS A 153 -6.25 2.94 -2.59
CA LYS A 153 -6.35 4.13 -3.45
C LYS A 153 -5.02 4.55 -4.03
N VAL A 154 -3.91 4.43 -3.27
CA VAL A 154 -2.57 4.70 -3.82
C VAL A 154 -2.28 3.76 -4.98
N HIS A 155 -2.52 2.46 -4.81
CA HIS A 155 -2.32 1.47 -5.86
C HIS A 155 -3.14 1.79 -7.11
N LEU A 156 -4.42 2.14 -6.92
CA LEU A 156 -5.33 2.52 -8.01
C LEU A 156 -4.85 3.77 -8.75
N GLU A 157 -4.64 4.86 -8.01
CA GLU A 157 -4.33 6.18 -8.58
C GLU A 157 -2.93 6.19 -9.22
N CYS A 158 -1.97 5.49 -8.63
CA CYS A 158 -0.60 5.46 -9.12
C CYS A 158 -0.32 4.32 -10.11
N GLY A 159 -1.30 3.42 -10.32
CA GLY A 159 -1.17 2.28 -11.22
C GLY A 159 -0.18 1.22 -10.74
N GLU A 160 -0.04 1.07 -9.42
CA GLU A 160 0.76 -0.03 -8.87
C GLU A 160 0.01 -1.35 -9.01
N LYS A 161 0.77 -2.39 -9.35
CA LYS A 161 0.23 -3.72 -9.68
C LYS A 161 0.67 -4.80 -8.72
N SER A 162 1.48 -4.45 -7.73
CA SER A 162 1.85 -5.38 -6.66
C SER A 162 0.61 -5.72 -5.84
N CYS A 163 0.61 -6.89 -5.25
CA CYS A 163 -0.42 -7.31 -4.34
C CYS A 163 -0.16 -6.71 -2.95
N ILE A 164 -1.22 -6.23 -2.31
CA ILE A 164 -1.13 -5.66 -0.97
C ILE A 164 -1.12 -6.81 0.04
N GLY A 165 -0.10 -6.85 0.90
CA GLY A 165 0.01 -7.83 1.98
C GLY A 165 -0.28 -7.22 3.35
N LEU A 166 -1.29 -7.73 4.05
CA LEU A 166 -1.76 -7.28 5.36
C LEU A 166 -1.74 -8.43 6.37
N THR A 167 -1.74 -8.10 7.65
CA THR A 167 -1.87 -9.08 8.73
C THR A 167 -2.88 -8.64 9.78
N ASN A 168 -3.57 -9.62 10.37
CA ASN A 168 -4.40 -9.43 11.56
C ASN A 168 -5.51 -8.38 11.37
N VAL A 169 -6.07 -8.29 10.17
CA VAL A 169 -7.07 -7.28 9.78
C VAL A 169 -8.37 -7.45 10.58
N ALA A 170 -8.74 -8.69 10.87
CA ALA A 170 -9.94 -9.01 11.64
C ALA A 170 -9.87 -8.56 13.11
N HIS A 171 -8.70 -8.17 13.63
CA HIS A 171 -8.58 -7.64 14.99
C HIS A 171 -9.14 -6.23 15.15
N TYR A 172 -9.25 -5.47 14.05
CA TYR A 172 -9.72 -4.08 14.07
C TYR A 172 -10.82 -3.78 13.05
N LEU A 173 -11.10 -4.67 12.09
CA LEU A 173 -12.27 -4.56 11.22
C LEU A 173 -13.40 -5.48 11.72
N ASN A 174 -14.57 -4.88 11.91
CA ASN A 174 -15.80 -5.65 12.13
C ASN A 174 -16.38 -6.16 10.80
N GLN A 175 -17.44 -6.95 10.86
CA GLN A 175 -18.05 -7.55 9.67
C GLN A 175 -18.53 -6.52 8.64
N ASP A 176 -19.06 -5.37 9.09
CA ASP A 176 -19.50 -4.30 8.18
C ASP A 176 -18.29 -3.70 7.43
N LYS A 177 -17.20 -3.37 8.14
CA LYS A 177 -15.98 -2.84 7.53
C LYS A 177 -15.28 -3.87 6.64
N MET A 178 -15.35 -5.16 6.97
CA MET A 178 -14.87 -6.23 6.09
C MET A 178 -15.70 -6.30 4.80
N HIS A 179 -17.03 -6.15 4.89
CA HIS A 179 -17.89 -6.10 3.71
C HIS A 179 -17.63 -4.88 2.82
N ASP A 180 -17.40 -3.71 3.44
CA ASP A 180 -17.01 -2.50 2.71
C ASP A 180 -15.65 -2.70 2.00
N LEU A 181 -14.70 -3.38 2.67
CA LEU A 181 -13.40 -3.72 2.09
C LEU A 181 -13.53 -4.68 0.91
N ASP A 182 -14.34 -5.73 1.02
CA ASP A 182 -14.64 -6.65 -0.08
C ASP A 182 -15.21 -5.90 -1.30
N THR A 183 -16.14 -4.98 -1.05
CA THR A 183 -16.77 -4.15 -2.09
C THR A 183 -15.74 -3.23 -2.75
N LEU A 184 -14.83 -2.65 -1.96
CA LEU A 184 -13.77 -1.80 -2.49
C LEU A 184 -12.81 -2.62 -3.36
N ILE A 185 -12.31 -3.76 -2.87
CA ILE A 185 -11.37 -4.65 -3.58
C ILE A 185 -11.97 -5.10 -4.92
N SER A 186 -13.23 -5.56 -4.92
CA SER A 186 -13.91 -5.99 -6.15
C SER A 186 -14.08 -4.86 -7.18
N THR A 187 -14.20 -3.61 -6.72
CA THR A 187 -14.32 -2.43 -7.56
C THR A 187 -12.97 -2.02 -8.17
N VAL A 188 -11.92 -1.94 -7.34
CA VAL A 188 -10.60 -1.45 -7.77
C VAL A 188 -9.75 -2.52 -8.46
N LYS A 189 -10.10 -3.79 -8.25
CA LYS A 189 -9.43 -4.98 -8.80
C LYS A 189 -7.93 -5.04 -8.46
N ILE A 190 -7.60 -4.71 -7.22
CA ILE A 190 -6.24 -4.79 -6.69
C ILE A 190 -6.16 -6.06 -5.84
N PRO A 191 -5.22 -6.97 -6.11
CA PRO A 191 -5.08 -8.19 -5.32
C PRO A 191 -4.65 -7.85 -3.89
N VAL A 192 -5.33 -8.46 -2.90
CA VAL A 192 -5.06 -8.29 -1.47
C VAL A 192 -4.92 -9.66 -0.80
N ILE A 193 -3.86 -9.83 -0.02
CA ILE A 193 -3.65 -10.99 0.84
C ILE A 193 -3.68 -10.55 2.30
N MET A 194 -4.41 -11.30 3.12
CA MET A 194 -4.48 -11.13 4.56
C MET A 194 -3.94 -12.38 5.23
N ILE A 195 -2.91 -12.24 6.06
CA ILE A 195 -2.40 -13.34 6.89
C ILE A 195 -2.99 -13.21 8.29
N GLU A 196 -3.68 -14.24 8.74
CA GLU A 196 -4.50 -14.18 9.96
C GLU A 196 -4.10 -15.27 10.95
N PHE A 197 -3.70 -14.86 12.16
CA PHE A 197 -3.48 -15.83 13.24
C PHE A 197 -4.80 -16.12 13.96
N THR A 198 -5.55 -17.11 13.48
CA THR A 198 -6.93 -17.37 13.91
C THR A 198 -7.31 -18.83 13.80
N GLU A 199 -8.47 -19.20 14.36
CA GLU A 199 -9.07 -20.52 14.21
C GLU A 199 -10.02 -20.58 13.00
N MET A 200 -10.15 -21.75 12.37
CA MET A 200 -11.02 -21.96 11.20
C MET A 200 -12.48 -21.51 11.42
N LYS A 201 -13.00 -21.60 12.66
CA LYS A 201 -14.38 -21.20 13.00
C LYS A 201 -14.67 -19.71 12.72
N PHE A 202 -13.64 -18.88 12.61
CA PHE A 202 -13.77 -17.45 12.36
C PHE A 202 -13.84 -17.08 10.87
N GLN A 203 -13.82 -18.06 9.96
CA GLN A 203 -13.92 -17.84 8.51
C GLN A 203 -15.09 -16.93 8.12
N THR A 204 -16.23 -17.00 8.81
CA THR A 204 -17.42 -16.20 8.48
C THR A 204 -17.23 -14.70 8.62
N LEU A 205 -16.20 -14.24 9.36
CA LEU A 205 -15.86 -12.81 9.45
C LEU A 205 -15.34 -12.24 8.13
N TYR A 206 -14.79 -13.08 7.25
CA TYR A 206 -14.14 -12.68 6.01
C TYR A 206 -15.05 -12.73 4.78
N GLY A 207 -16.36 -12.89 4.98
CA GLY A 207 -17.36 -12.72 3.93
C GLY A 207 -17.08 -13.57 2.69
N ASN A 208 -16.80 -12.90 1.57
CA ASN A 208 -16.59 -13.52 0.26
C ASN A 208 -15.11 -13.78 -0.08
N ALA A 209 -14.20 -13.63 0.88
CA ALA A 209 -12.79 -13.89 0.68
C ALA A 209 -12.52 -15.37 0.33
N GLU A 210 -11.52 -15.62 -0.51
CA GLU A 210 -10.97 -16.97 -0.66
C GLU A 210 -10.20 -17.32 0.61
N PHE A 211 -10.65 -18.36 1.32
CA PHE A 211 -10.12 -18.69 2.64
C PHE A 211 -9.29 -19.99 2.60
N TYR A 212 -8.00 -19.84 2.89
CA TYR A 212 -7.03 -20.92 2.98
C TYR A 212 -6.65 -21.09 4.45
N TYR A 213 -6.77 -22.30 4.99
CA TYR A 213 -6.47 -22.56 6.40
C TYR A 213 -5.42 -23.65 6.57
N PHE A 214 -4.37 -23.34 7.33
CA PHE A 214 -3.37 -24.30 7.80
C PHE A 214 -3.63 -24.60 9.28
N ASP A 215 -4.01 -25.84 9.59
CA ASP A 215 -4.23 -26.26 10.97
C ASP A 215 -2.92 -26.54 11.75
N GLU A 216 -3.05 -26.88 13.03
CA GLU A 216 -1.90 -27.14 13.92
C GLU A 216 -1.04 -28.32 13.42
N ASP A 217 -1.63 -29.26 12.70
CA ASP A 217 -1.00 -30.47 12.18
C ASP A 217 -0.45 -30.29 10.75
N PHE A 218 -0.41 -29.06 10.23
CA PHE A 218 0.02 -28.71 8.86
C PHE A 218 -0.89 -29.30 7.77
N VAL A 219 -2.16 -29.54 8.04
CA VAL A 219 -3.15 -29.99 7.04
C VAL A 219 -3.86 -28.79 6.42
N ASP A 220 -4.03 -28.85 5.10
CA ASP A 220 -4.67 -27.81 4.29
C ASP A 220 -6.18 -27.98 4.22
N TRP A 221 -6.91 -26.94 4.61
CA TRP A 221 -8.35 -26.83 4.39
C TRP A 221 -8.65 -25.66 3.43
N HIS A 222 -9.50 -25.91 2.45
CA HIS A 222 -9.91 -24.93 1.43
C HIS A 222 -11.43 -24.96 1.27
N SER A 223 -12.04 -23.80 1.11
CA SER A 223 -13.49 -23.61 0.96
C SER A 223 -13.80 -22.48 0.00
#